data_AF-A0A1I8N789-F1
#
_entry.id   AF-A0A1I8N789-F1
#
_cell.length_a   1.000
_cell.length_b   1.000
_cell.length_c   1.000
_cell.angle_alpha   90.00
_cell.angle_beta   90.00
_cell.angle_gamma   90.00
#
_symmetry.space_group_name_H-M   'P 1'
#
loop_
_entity.id
_entity.type
_entity.pdbx_description
1 polymer ?
#
loop_
_entity_poly.entity_id
_entity_poly.type
_entity_poly.pdbx_seq_one_letter_code
_entity_poly.pdbx_strand_id
1 'polypeptide(L)'
;MTVSLKTWKMKFILLILSLAALSQVSLAGVLGRFKRGNTAEGFEFTVNFLKNLAEATGPLVKSVVEQIPKTEAYSTYKAELDEYMTSYEEYKTKKGMCFQKSMTLLEKFITLTDKYEKEDAPAEAKKVDELFNSYDNQKLEKEIERFVEKMESMEKDSSEEDEMDGVRIVSKMLEIC
;
A
#
# COMPACT_ATOMS: atom_id res chain seq x y z
N MET A 1 2.58 29.24 14.93
CA MET A 1 3.09 27.92 14.50
C MET A 1 1.91 26.96 14.43
N THR A 2 1.22 26.91 13.29
CA THR A 2 -0.01 26.12 13.10
C THR A 2 -0.07 25.60 11.67
N VAL A 3 1.00 24.94 11.24
CA VAL A 3 1.07 24.22 9.97
C VAL A 3 1.66 22.85 10.29
N SER A 4 0.85 21.90 10.75
CA SER A 4 1.35 20.51 10.88
C SER A 4 0.30 19.39 10.96
N LEU A 5 -1.00 19.67 11.13
CA LEU A 5 -2.02 18.60 11.17
C LEU A 5 -2.77 18.42 9.83
N LYS A 6 -2.86 19.48 9.01
CA LYS A 6 -3.71 19.49 7.80
C LYS A 6 -3.02 18.88 6.58
N THR A 7 -1.71 19.02 6.47
CA THR A 7 -0.88 18.42 5.41
C THR A 7 -0.73 16.92 5.58
N TRP A 8 -0.73 16.43 6.82
CA TRP A 8 -0.56 15.00 7.14
C TRP A 8 -1.79 14.16 6.75
N LYS A 9 -3.00 14.62 7.11
CA LYS A 9 -4.27 14.02 6.65
C LYS A 9 -4.38 13.97 5.13
N MET A 10 -3.85 14.98 4.43
CA MET A 10 -3.89 15.03 2.96
C MET A 10 -2.96 13.99 2.31
N LYS A 11 -1.85 13.64 2.97
CA LYS A 11 -0.89 12.63 2.47
C LYS A 11 -1.40 11.21 2.66
N PHE A 12 -2.10 10.90 3.75
CA PHE A 12 -2.72 9.58 3.94
C PHE A 12 -3.96 9.39 3.04
N ILE A 13 -4.75 10.45 2.85
CA ILE A 13 -5.81 10.47 1.83
C ILE A 13 -5.21 10.30 0.42
N LEU A 14 -4.02 10.82 0.13
CA LEU A 14 -3.30 10.56 -1.12
C LEU A 14 -2.75 9.13 -1.20
N LEU A 15 -2.31 8.54 -0.09
CA LEU A 15 -1.89 7.13 0.04
C LEU A 15 -3.06 6.19 -0.25
N ILE A 16 -4.25 6.54 0.22
CA ILE A 16 -5.49 5.79 0.00
C ILE A 16 -6.10 6.11 -1.34
N LEU A 17 -6.00 7.34 -1.86
CA LEU A 17 -6.37 7.68 -3.23
C LEU A 17 -5.45 7.01 -4.24
N SER A 18 -4.16 6.82 -3.94
CA SER A 18 -3.23 6.07 -4.79
C SER A 18 -3.51 4.58 -4.71
N LEU A 19 -3.79 4.01 -3.52
CA LEU A 19 -4.24 2.62 -3.36
C LEU A 19 -5.63 2.37 -3.97
N ALA A 20 -6.55 3.33 -3.89
CA ALA A 20 -7.89 3.28 -4.48
C ALA A 20 -7.84 3.49 -6.00
N ALA A 21 -6.95 4.35 -6.48
CA ALA A 21 -6.62 4.46 -7.89
C ALA A 21 -5.85 3.24 -8.42
N LEU A 22 -5.36 2.35 -7.54
CA LEU A 22 -4.83 1.02 -7.90
C LEU A 22 -5.89 -0.08 -7.75
N SER A 23 -6.91 0.08 -6.89
CA SER A 23 -7.99 -0.90 -6.67
C SER A 23 -9.21 -0.73 -7.60
N GLN A 24 -9.47 0.47 -8.12
CA GLN A 24 -10.53 0.73 -9.11
C GLN A 24 -10.16 0.34 -10.54
N VAL A 25 -8.88 0.10 -10.79
CA VAL A 25 -8.40 -0.40 -12.06
C VAL A 25 -8.24 -1.90 -11.90
N SER A 26 -9.04 -2.66 -12.64
CA SER A 26 -8.78 -4.08 -12.84
C SER A 26 -7.32 -4.28 -13.23
N LEU A 27 -6.80 -5.51 -13.12
CA LEU A 27 -5.47 -5.87 -13.60
C LEU A 27 -5.20 -5.27 -15.01
N ALA A 28 -6.22 -5.22 -15.87
CA ALA A 28 -6.16 -4.64 -17.22
C ALA A 28 -6.12 -3.10 -17.28
N GLY A 29 -6.56 -2.40 -16.24
CA GLY A 29 -6.51 -0.94 -16.11
C GLY A 29 -5.21 -0.43 -15.48
N VAL A 30 -4.65 -1.16 -14.51
CA VAL A 30 -3.28 -0.92 -14.01
C VAL A 30 -2.31 -1.27 -15.14
N LEU A 31 -2.40 -2.48 -15.71
CA LEU A 31 -1.65 -2.86 -16.91
C LEU A 31 -1.97 -1.96 -18.12
N GLY A 32 -3.16 -1.37 -18.19
CA GLY A 32 -3.61 -0.49 -19.27
C GLY A 32 -3.09 0.95 -19.17
N ARG A 33 -2.87 1.46 -17.94
CA ARG A 33 -2.10 2.70 -17.70
C ARG A 33 -0.60 2.45 -17.81
N PHE A 34 -0.11 1.28 -17.42
CA PHE A 34 1.24 0.79 -17.74
C PHE A 34 1.48 0.78 -19.27
N LYS A 35 0.49 0.35 -20.05
CA LYS A 35 0.56 0.28 -21.53
C LYS A 35 0.89 1.61 -22.21
N ARG A 36 0.84 2.76 -21.53
CA ARG A 36 1.09 4.08 -22.13
C ARG A 36 2.51 4.65 -21.93
N GLY A 37 3.41 3.96 -21.23
CA GLY A 37 4.80 4.41 -21.06
C GLY A 37 5.76 3.32 -20.56
N ASN A 38 5.84 2.18 -21.26
CA ASN A 38 6.42 0.94 -20.76
C ASN A 38 7.94 0.81 -21.03
N THR A 39 8.76 0.98 -19.99
CA THR A 39 10.08 0.34 -19.91
C THR A 39 10.06 -0.77 -18.86
N ALA A 40 10.86 -1.83 -19.05
CA ALA A 40 10.99 -2.90 -18.05
C ALA A 40 11.44 -2.37 -16.68
N GLU A 41 12.18 -1.26 -16.66
CA GLU A 41 12.58 -0.53 -15.46
C GLU A 41 11.38 0.02 -14.67
N GLY A 42 10.40 0.61 -15.34
CA GLY A 42 9.18 1.11 -14.69
C GLY A 42 8.35 0.00 -14.03
N PHE A 43 8.29 -1.17 -14.68
CA PHE A 43 7.65 -2.35 -14.11
C PHE A 43 8.38 -2.86 -12.86
N GLU A 44 9.69 -3.04 -12.95
CA GLU A 44 10.49 -3.47 -11.79
C GLU A 44 10.37 -2.50 -10.61
N PHE A 45 10.41 -1.20 -10.91
CA PHE A 45 10.24 -0.17 -9.92
C PHE A 45 8.89 -0.27 -9.20
N THR A 46 7.80 -0.50 -9.95
CA THR A 46 6.46 -0.67 -9.37
C THR A 46 6.34 -1.94 -8.53
N VAL A 47 6.88 -3.07 -9.00
CA VAL A 47 6.88 -4.32 -8.23
C VAL A 47 7.64 -4.14 -6.91
N ASN A 48 8.79 -3.46 -6.95
CA ASN A 48 9.57 -3.16 -5.75
C ASN A 48 8.81 -2.20 -4.82
N PHE A 49 8.12 -1.19 -5.35
CA PHE A 49 7.27 -0.30 -4.56
C PHE A 49 6.16 -1.08 -3.84
N LEU A 50 5.41 -1.94 -4.55
CA LEU A 50 4.36 -2.76 -3.95
C LEU A 50 4.89 -3.69 -2.86
N LYS A 51 6.06 -4.29 -3.07
CA LYS A 51 6.73 -5.10 -2.05
C LYS A 51 7.08 -4.27 -0.81
N ASN A 52 7.68 -3.10 -1.00
CA ASN A 52 8.06 -2.21 0.10
C ASN A 52 6.84 -1.71 0.88
N LEU A 53 5.75 -1.40 0.17
CA LEU A 53 4.45 -1.07 0.78
C LEU A 53 3.96 -2.23 1.65
N ALA A 54 3.90 -3.44 1.09
CA ALA A 54 3.43 -4.63 1.79
C ALA A 54 4.29 -4.96 3.02
N GLU A 55 5.60 -4.72 2.98
CA GLU A 55 6.47 -4.90 4.14
C GLU A 55 6.21 -3.86 5.24
N ALA A 56 5.80 -2.64 4.87
CA ALA A 56 5.59 -1.53 5.79
C ALA A 56 4.25 -1.58 6.54
N THR A 57 3.24 -2.26 6.01
CA THR A 57 1.92 -2.36 6.65
C THR A 57 1.94 -3.17 7.95
N GLY A 58 2.81 -4.19 8.07
CA GLY A 58 2.90 -5.02 9.27
C GLY A 58 3.31 -4.23 10.52
N PRO A 59 4.44 -3.50 10.53
CA PRO A 59 4.81 -2.63 11.65
C PRO A 59 3.75 -1.59 11.99
N LEU A 60 3.08 -1.02 10.98
CA LEU A 60 1.99 -0.08 11.15
C LEU A 60 0.80 -0.72 11.90
N VAL A 61 0.29 -1.87 11.43
CA VAL A 61 -0.82 -2.57 12.07
C VAL A 61 -0.44 -3.05 13.47
N LYS A 62 0.78 -3.55 13.66
CA LYS A 62 1.29 -3.96 14.97
C LYS A 62 1.25 -2.79 15.97
N SER A 63 1.67 -1.60 15.55
CA SER A 63 1.61 -0.40 16.39
C SER A 63 0.17 -0.06 16.80
N VAL A 64 -0.81 -0.24 15.90
CA VAL A 64 -2.22 -0.02 16.23
C VAL A 64 -2.74 -1.06 17.23
N VAL A 65 -2.40 -2.34 17.04
CA VAL A 65 -2.76 -3.43 17.98
C VAL A 65 -2.22 -3.15 19.39
N GLU A 66 -1.02 -2.59 19.50
CA GLU A 66 -0.41 -2.26 20.80
C GLU A 66 -1.09 -1.08 21.50
N GLN A 67 -1.69 -0.16 20.74
CA GLN A 67 -2.27 1.08 21.25
C GLN A 67 -3.80 1.05 21.40
N ILE A 68 -4.48 0.08 20.78
CA ILE A 68 -5.94 -0.02 20.84
C ILE A 68 -6.43 -0.24 22.28
N PRO A 69 -7.50 0.45 22.73
CA PRO A 69 -8.02 0.26 24.08
C PRO A 69 -8.44 -1.19 24.35
N LYS A 70 -8.10 -1.72 25.54
CA LYS A 70 -8.39 -3.11 25.93
C LYS A 70 -9.78 -3.26 26.55
N THR A 71 -10.81 -2.72 25.89
CA THR A 71 -12.20 -2.83 26.34
C THR A 71 -13.01 -3.70 25.38
N GLU A 72 -14.14 -4.22 25.84
CA GLU A 72 -15.01 -5.10 25.04
C GLU A 72 -15.47 -4.45 23.73
N ALA A 73 -15.70 -3.13 23.75
CA ALA A 73 -16.05 -2.33 22.57
C ALA A 73 -15.01 -2.41 21.43
N TYR A 74 -13.75 -2.72 21.74
CA TYR A 74 -12.68 -2.83 20.73
C TYR A 74 -12.37 -4.29 20.34
N SER A 75 -13.08 -5.28 20.89
CA SER A 75 -12.77 -6.70 20.69
C SER A 75 -12.82 -7.12 19.21
N THR A 76 -13.81 -6.65 18.46
CA THR A 76 -13.95 -6.91 17.02
C THR A 76 -12.77 -6.36 16.23
N TYR A 77 -12.40 -5.09 16.45
CA TYR A 77 -11.28 -4.45 15.74
C TYR A 77 -9.96 -5.14 16.06
N LYS A 78 -9.75 -5.53 17.32
CA LYS A 78 -8.57 -6.29 17.70
C LYS A 78 -8.50 -7.62 16.95
N ALA A 79 -9.60 -8.35 16.85
CA ALA A 79 -9.65 -9.61 16.10
C ALA A 79 -9.34 -9.41 14.60
N GLU A 80 -9.87 -8.35 13.98
CA GLU A 80 -9.58 -8.02 12.58
C GLU A 80 -8.09 -7.65 12.37
N LEU A 81 -7.51 -6.87 13.28
CA LEU A 81 -6.09 -6.50 13.23
C LEU A 81 -5.19 -7.74 13.44
N ASP A 82 -5.56 -8.64 14.37
CA ASP A 82 -4.84 -9.90 14.61
C ASP A 82 -4.93 -10.86 13.40
N GLU A 83 -6.08 -10.90 12.72
CA GLU A 83 -6.25 -11.63 11.46
C GLU A 83 -5.34 -11.06 10.35
N TYR A 84 -5.25 -9.74 10.25
CA TYR A 84 -4.30 -9.11 9.35
C TYR A 84 -2.86 -9.48 9.70
N MET A 85 -2.48 -9.44 10.99
CA MET A 85 -1.13 -9.82 11.43
C MET A 85 -0.81 -11.29 11.11
N THR A 86 -1.80 -12.17 11.16
CA THR A 86 -1.65 -13.56 10.71
C THR A 86 -1.33 -13.62 9.21
N SER A 87 -2.06 -12.84 8.40
CA SER A 87 -1.79 -12.73 6.96
C SER A 87 -0.41 -12.12 6.66
N TYR A 88 0.03 -11.16 7.47
CA TYR A 88 1.36 -10.57 7.36
C TYR A 88 2.48 -11.58 7.68
N GLU A 89 2.27 -12.45 8.68
CA GLU A 89 3.24 -13.50 8.97
C GLU A 89 3.27 -14.58 7.89
N GLU A 90 2.13 -14.91 7.29
CA GLU A 90 2.08 -15.77 6.10
C GLU A 90 2.83 -15.15 4.92
N TYR A 91 2.67 -13.85 4.69
CA TYR A 91 3.42 -13.10 3.68
C TYR A 91 4.94 -13.22 3.90
N LYS A 92 5.41 -13.20 5.15
CA LYS A 92 6.84 -13.34 5.45
C LYS A 92 7.39 -14.76 5.34
N THR A 93 6.57 -15.76 5.66
CA THR A 93 7.05 -17.13 5.90
C THR A 93 6.74 -18.11 4.77
N LYS A 94 5.61 -17.95 4.07
CA LYS A 94 5.21 -18.86 2.99
C LYS A 94 5.83 -18.42 1.67
N LYS A 95 6.63 -19.29 1.04
CA LYS A 95 7.15 -19.03 -0.31
C LYS A 95 6.02 -18.93 -1.33
N GLY A 96 6.14 -18.00 -2.27
CA GLY A 96 5.22 -17.80 -3.39
C GLY A 96 5.74 -16.72 -4.34
N MET A 97 4.94 -16.31 -5.31
CA MET A 97 5.31 -15.20 -6.18
C MET A 97 5.23 -13.88 -5.42
N CYS A 98 6.32 -13.11 -5.40
CA CYS A 98 6.43 -11.88 -4.62
C CYS A 98 5.36 -10.86 -4.98
N PHE A 99 5.13 -10.66 -6.28
CA PHE A 99 4.12 -9.72 -6.76
C PHE A 99 2.72 -10.11 -6.25
N GLN A 100 2.34 -11.37 -6.41
CA GLN A 100 1.04 -11.88 -5.96
C GLN A 100 0.89 -11.75 -4.45
N LYS A 101 1.90 -12.16 -3.67
CA LYS A 101 1.87 -12.08 -2.21
C LYS A 101 1.74 -10.63 -1.71
N SER A 102 2.49 -9.71 -2.32
CA SER A 102 2.45 -8.30 -1.96
C SER A 102 1.07 -7.71 -2.26
N MET A 103 0.52 -7.98 -3.45
CA MET A 103 -0.84 -7.55 -3.83
C MET A 103 -1.90 -8.11 -2.88
N THR A 104 -1.89 -9.41 -2.61
CA THR A 104 -2.88 -10.03 -1.70
C THR A 104 -2.82 -9.41 -0.30
N LEU A 105 -1.62 -9.13 0.22
CA LEU A 105 -1.48 -8.51 1.54
C LEU A 105 -1.96 -7.04 1.54
N LEU A 106 -1.67 -6.30 0.49
CA LEU A 106 -2.13 -4.91 0.32
C LEU A 106 -3.65 -4.83 0.15
N GLU A 107 -4.27 -5.73 -0.61
CA GLU A 107 -5.73 -5.79 -0.75
C GLU A 107 -6.42 -6.04 0.60
N LYS A 108 -5.87 -6.94 1.43
CA LYS A 108 -6.36 -7.16 2.80
C LYS A 108 -6.21 -5.91 3.66
N PHE A 109 -5.11 -5.17 3.50
CA PHE A 109 -4.86 -3.94 4.24
C PHE A 109 -5.86 -2.85 3.85
N ILE A 110 -6.08 -2.62 2.55
CA ILE A 110 -7.08 -1.65 2.05
C ILE A 110 -8.47 -2.02 2.58
N THR A 111 -8.86 -3.29 2.46
CA THR A 111 -10.18 -3.76 2.93
C THR A 111 -10.37 -3.54 4.44
N LEU A 112 -9.29 -3.64 5.21
CA LEU A 112 -9.31 -3.38 6.64
C LEU A 112 -9.48 -1.89 6.94
N THR A 113 -8.68 -1.02 6.32
CA THR A 113 -8.70 0.43 6.57
C THR A 113 -9.95 1.11 6.03
N ASP A 114 -10.47 0.67 4.87
CA ASP A 114 -11.70 1.18 4.27
C ASP A 114 -12.91 1.07 5.20
N LYS A 115 -12.91 0.10 6.12
CA LYS A 115 -13.98 -0.05 7.13
C LYS A 115 -13.95 1.07 8.16
N TYR A 116 -12.75 1.53 8.53
CA TYR A 116 -12.54 2.47 9.63
C TYR A 116 -12.70 3.93 9.18
N GLU A 117 -12.52 4.19 7.89
CA GLU A 117 -12.58 5.54 7.30
C GLU A 117 -13.98 5.99 6.87
N LYS A 118 -14.98 5.11 6.93
CA LYS A 118 -16.35 5.46 6.52
C LYS A 118 -16.89 6.64 7.32
N GLU A 119 -17.59 7.55 6.67
CA GLU A 119 -18.15 8.74 7.33
C GLU A 119 -19.08 8.39 8.49
N ASP A 120 -19.83 7.31 8.34
CA ASP A 120 -20.78 6.74 9.31
C ASP A 120 -20.16 5.70 10.25
N ALA A 121 -18.83 5.52 10.21
CA ALA A 121 -18.14 4.57 11.08
C ALA A 121 -18.37 4.91 12.58
N PRO A 122 -18.57 3.90 13.43
CA PRO A 122 -18.72 4.09 14.87
C PRO A 122 -17.47 4.75 15.50
N ALA A 123 -17.62 5.31 16.70
CA ALA A 123 -16.55 6.07 17.36
C ALA A 123 -15.29 5.23 17.58
N GLU A 124 -15.44 3.94 17.87
CA GLU A 124 -14.36 2.98 18.05
C GLU A 124 -13.57 2.77 16.74
N ALA A 125 -14.26 2.65 15.60
CA ALA A 125 -13.63 2.52 14.28
C ALA A 125 -12.83 3.78 13.93
N LYS A 126 -13.41 4.96 14.17
CA LYS A 126 -12.71 6.25 13.99
C LYS A 126 -11.49 6.36 14.90
N LYS A 127 -11.55 5.79 16.10
CA LYS A 127 -10.40 5.77 16.99
C LYS A 127 -9.27 4.89 16.46
N VAL A 128 -9.61 3.75 15.84
CA VAL A 128 -8.63 2.87 15.18
C VAL A 128 -8.00 3.57 13.98
N ASP A 129 -8.79 4.27 13.15
CA ASP A 129 -8.29 5.12 12.07
C ASP A 129 -7.33 6.22 12.58
N GLU A 130 -7.67 6.90 13.68
CA GLU A 130 -6.77 7.87 14.31
C GLU A 130 -5.42 7.23 14.73
N LEU A 131 -5.44 5.99 15.21
CA LEU A 131 -4.20 5.29 15.59
C LEU A 131 -3.33 4.96 14.37
N PHE A 132 -3.93 4.54 13.25
CA PHE A 132 -3.22 4.38 11.98
C PHE A 132 -2.57 5.70 11.54
N ASN A 133 -3.32 6.79 11.63
CA ASN A 133 -2.84 8.12 11.28
C ASN A 133 -1.82 8.70 12.26
N SER A 134 -1.67 8.12 13.47
CA SER A 134 -0.70 8.58 14.48
C SER A 134 0.69 7.97 14.34
N TYR A 135 0.81 6.90 13.55
CA TYR A 135 2.07 6.19 13.37
C TYR A 135 3.04 7.00 12.51
N ASP A 136 4.24 7.23 13.03
CA ASP A 136 5.31 7.89 12.29
C ASP A 136 5.84 6.97 11.18
N ASN A 137 5.50 7.28 9.94
CA ASN A 137 5.82 6.44 8.79
C ASN A 137 6.74 7.11 7.78
N GLN A 138 7.77 7.83 8.25
CA GLN A 138 8.75 8.50 7.38
C GLN A 138 9.35 7.58 6.31
N LYS A 139 9.49 6.28 6.61
CA LYS A 139 9.98 5.29 5.64
C LYS A 139 8.99 5.11 4.49
N LEU A 140 7.70 4.92 4.80
CA LEU A 140 6.64 4.79 3.79
C LEU A 140 6.47 6.08 2.99
N GLU A 141 6.50 7.23 3.65
CA GLU A 141 6.44 8.53 2.98
C GLU A 141 7.57 8.68 1.95
N LYS A 142 8.81 8.32 2.31
CA LYS A 142 9.95 8.35 1.39
C LYS A 142 9.86 7.35 0.23
N GLU A 143 9.21 6.20 0.42
CA GLU A 143 8.97 5.24 -0.66
C GLU A 143 7.90 5.79 -1.63
N ILE A 144 6.86 6.45 -1.11
CA ILE A 144 5.80 7.06 -1.92
C ILE A 144 6.32 8.28 -2.67
N GLU A 145 7.09 9.16 -2.02
CA GLU A 145 7.70 10.32 -2.67
C GLU A 145 8.60 9.86 -3.82
N ARG A 146 9.45 8.85 -3.61
CA ARG A 146 10.24 8.23 -4.69
C ARG A 146 9.37 7.65 -5.80
N PHE A 147 8.24 7.03 -5.45
CA PHE A 147 7.33 6.47 -6.44
C PHE A 147 6.72 7.56 -7.33
N VAL A 148 6.20 8.62 -6.73
CA VAL A 148 5.63 9.76 -7.45
C VAL A 148 6.68 10.44 -8.33
N GLU A 149 7.86 10.75 -7.79
CA GLU A 149 8.94 11.38 -8.54
C GLU A 149 9.36 10.57 -9.77
N LYS A 150 9.51 9.25 -9.61
CA LYS A 150 9.90 8.37 -10.72
C LYS A 150 8.80 8.24 -11.77
N MET A 151 7.53 8.19 -11.37
CA MET A 151 6.41 8.18 -12.31
C MET A 151 6.32 9.49 -13.09
N GLU A 152 6.50 10.64 -12.42
CA GLU A 152 6.52 11.95 -13.07
C GLU A 152 7.72 12.13 -14.02
N SER A 153 8.89 11.59 -13.69
CA SER A 153 10.05 11.64 -14.58
C SER A 153 9.84 10.77 -15.82
N MET A 154 9.29 9.57 -15.65
CA MET A 154 8.98 8.66 -16.75
C MET A 154 7.92 9.22 -17.71
N GLU A 155 6.94 9.98 -17.20
CA GLU A 155 5.94 10.65 -18.05
C GLU A 155 6.59 11.73 -18.94
N LYS A 156 7.59 12.44 -18.41
CA LYS A 156 8.33 13.50 -19.12
C LYS A 156 9.32 12.95 -20.15
N ASP A 157 9.90 11.78 -19.91
CA ASP A 157 10.90 11.15 -20.78
C ASP A 157 10.30 10.26 -21.89
N SER A 158 8.98 10.31 -22.11
CA SER A 158 8.24 9.48 -23.08
C SER A 158 8.55 9.76 -24.57
N SER A 159 9.66 10.44 -24.88
CA SER A 159 10.10 10.77 -26.24
C SER A 159 11.00 9.73 -26.91
N GLU A 160 11.37 8.64 -26.26
CA GLU A 160 12.16 7.55 -26.86
C GLU A 160 11.43 6.21 -26.68
N GLU A 161 11.10 5.56 -27.80
CA GLU A 161 10.46 4.24 -27.83
C GLU A 161 11.44 3.16 -27.38
N ASP A 162 11.62 3.01 -26.06
CA ASP A 162 12.35 1.88 -25.50
C ASP A 162 11.57 0.58 -25.75
N GLU A 163 12.21 -0.37 -26.42
CA GLU A 163 11.63 -1.67 -26.72
C GLU A 163 11.34 -2.44 -25.42
N MET A 164 10.08 -2.86 -25.24
CA MET A 164 9.61 -3.54 -24.03
C MET A 164 10.32 -4.90 -23.86
N ASP A 165 11.26 -4.98 -22.91
CA ASP A 165 11.90 -6.25 -22.53
C ASP A 165 10.93 -7.15 -21.74
N GLY A 166 10.11 -7.90 -22.48
CA GLY A 166 9.11 -8.81 -21.94
C GLY A 166 9.71 -9.95 -21.11
N VAL A 167 10.96 -10.37 -21.39
CA VAL A 167 11.62 -11.43 -20.62
C VAL A 167 11.94 -10.94 -19.21
N ARG A 168 12.46 -9.71 -19.10
CA ARG A 168 12.73 -9.07 -17.81
C ARG A 168 11.46 -8.85 -16.99
N ILE A 169 10.37 -8.39 -17.63
CA ILE A 169 9.06 -8.24 -16.98
C ILE A 169 8.55 -9.58 -16.43
N VAL A 170 8.54 -10.63 -17.26
CA VAL A 170 8.08 -11.97 -16.85
C VAL A 170 8.96 -12.53 -15.74
N SER A 171 10.28 -12.35 -15.82
CA SER A 171 11.20 -12.77 -14.77
C SER A 171 10.87 -12.12 -13.43
N LYS A 172 10.58 -10.81 -13.43
CA LYS A 172 10.21 -10.08 -12.22
C LYS A 172 8.85 -10.51 -11.66
N MET A 173 7.86 -10.79 -12.52
CA MET A 173 6.55 -11.30 -12.10
C MET A 173 6.64 -12.67 -11.40
N LEU A 174 7.56 -13.51 -11.86
CA LEU A 174 7.77 -14.86 -11.35
C LEU A 174 8.80 -14.94 -10.21
N GLU A 175 9.29 -13.80 -9.70
CA GLU A 175 10.21 -13.75 -8.57
C GLU A 175 9.57 -14.40 -7.34
N ILE A 176 10.32 -15.29 -6.67
CA ILE A 176 9.85 -16.03 -5.50
C ILE A 176 10.37 -15.42 -4.20
N CYS A 177 9.45 -15.13 -3.28
CA CYS A 177 9.67 -14.88 -1.86
C CYS A 177 8.51 -15.51 -1.08
#